data_AF-A0A952GC00-F1
#
_entry.id   AF-A0A952GC00-F1
#
_cell.length_a   1.000
_cell.length_b   1.000
_cell.length_c   1.000
_cell.angle_alpha   90.00
_cell.angle_beta   90.00
_cell.angle_gamma   90.00
#
_symmetry.space_group_name_H-M   'P 1'
#
loop_
_entity.id
_entity.type
_entity.pdbx_description
1 polymer ?
#
loop_
_entity_poly.entity_id
_entity_poly.type
_entity_poly.pdbx_seq_one_letter_code
_entity_poly.pdbx_strand_id
1 'polypeptide(L)' 'MMAEKVRCAWAGSDPLMQEYHDKEWGRPERDSRAMWECLMLEGFQAGLSWQTILRRREGFRRAFKDFDPVKVAKFT' A
#
# COMPACT_ATOMS: atom_id res chain seq x y z
N MET A 1 -25.52 15.10 11.28
CA MET A 1 -24.81 14.88 10.00
C MET A 1 -23.34 14.82 10.32
N MET A 2 -22.62 13.77 9.90
CA MET A 2 -21.16 13.73 10.07
C MET A 2 -20.54 14.73 9.08
N ALA A 3 -19.68 15.61 9.57
CA ALA A 3 -18.94 16.53 8.72
C ALA A 3 -18.05 15.74 7.75
N GLU A 4 -18.08 16.10 6.48
CA GLU A 4 -17.21 15.51 5.47
C GLU A 4 -15.75 15.85 5.80
N LYS A 5 -14.90 14.82 5.94
CA LYS A 5 -13.48 15.01 6.23
C LYS A 5 -12.79 15.63 5.02
N VAL A 6 -12.15 16.78 5.22
CA VAL A 6 -11.23 17.37 4.23
C VAL A 6 -9.99 16.47 4.14
N ARG A 7 -9.67 16.01 2.92
CA ARG A 7 -8.53 15.12 2.63
C ARG A 7 -7.62 15.73 1.57
N CYS A 8 -6.43 15.17 1.41
CA CYS A 8 -5.58 15.50 0.27
C CYS A 8 -6.32 15.20 -1.05
N ALA A 9 -6.11 16.04 -2.06
CA ALA A 9 -6.83 15.94 -3.35
C ALA A 9 -6.69 14.55 -4.02
N TRP A 10 -5.54 13.90 -3.86
CA TRP A 10 -5.27 12.58 -4.44
C TRP A 10 -6.06 11.43 -3.79
N ALA A 11 -6.57 11.61 -2.57
CA ALA A 11 -7.37 10.58 -1.90
C ALA A 11 -8.73 10.37 -2.59
N GLY A 12 -9.21 11.38 -3.33
CA GLY A 12 -10.40 11.30 -4.16
C GLY A 12 -11.66 10.86 -3.40
N SER A 13 -12.58 10.22 -4.13
CA SER A 13 -13.86 9.72 -3.61
C SER A 13 -13.90 8.20 -3.44
N ASP A 14 -12.87 7.48 -3.88
CA ASP A 14 -12.82 6.02 -3.76
C ASP A 14 -12.62 5.61 -2.28
N PRO A 15 -13.50 4.77 -1.69
CA PRO A 15 -13.42 4.43 -0.27
C PRO A 15 -12.11 3.75 0.14
N LEU A 16 -11.52 2.93 -0.74
CA LEU A 16 -10.26 2.23 -0.46
C LEU A 16 -9.09 3.24 -0.40
N MET A 17 -9.06 4.19 -1.33
CA MET A 17 -8.06 5.26 -1.29
C MET A 17 -8.23 6.17 -0.08
N GLN A 18 -9.47 6.50 0.31
CA GLN A 18 -9.75 7.31 1.50
C GLN A 18 -9.36 6.58 2.79
N GLU A 19 -9.63 5.27 2.88
CA GLU A 19 -9.22 4.48 4.04
C GLU A 19 -7.70 4.40 4.17
N TYR A 20 -7.01 4.11 3.07
CA TYR A 20 -5.54 4.12 3.02
C TYR A 20 -4.97 5.48 3.42
N HIS A 21 -5.50 6.58 2.87
CA HIS A 21 -5.12 7.94 3.25
C HIS A 21 -5.30 8.17 4.75
N ASP A 22 -6.46 7.83 5.30
CA ASP A 22 -6.82 8.17 6.67
C ASP A 22 -6.08 7.32 7.72
N LYS A 23 -5.77 6.06 7.38
CA LYS A 23 -5.28 5.06 8.34
C LYS A 23 -3.83 4.65 8.15
N GLU A 24 -3.26 4.81 6.96
CA GLU A 24 -1.93 4.28 6.64
C GLU A 24 -0.98 5.36 6.13
N TRP A 25 -1.42 6.18 5.18
CA TRP A 25 -0.54 7.14 4.51
C TRP A 25 -0.04 8.24 5.46
N GLY A 26 1.28 8.48 5.43
CA GLY A 26 1.94 9.48 6.26
C GLY A 26 2.01 9.14 7.76
N ARG A 27 1.54 7.94 8.17
CA ARG A 27 1.72 7.48 9.55
C ARG A 27 3.11 6.85 9.74
N PRO A 28 3.81 7.13 10.85
CA PRO A 28 5.10 6.50 11.12
C PRO A 28 4.98 4.98 11.21
N GLU A 29 5.74 4.29 10.36
CA GLU A 29 5.92 2.84 10.40
C GLU A 29 7.35 2.54 10.86
N ARG A 30 7.50 1.57 11.77
CA ARG A 30 8.79 1.18 12.36
C ARG A 30 9.07 -0.31 12.22
N ASP A 31 8.10 -1.11 11.79
CA ASP A 31 8.31 -2.50 11.46
C ASP A 31 9.06 -2.61 10.12
N SER A 32 10.27 -3.18 10.16
CA SER A 32 11.13 -3.29 8.98
C SER A 32 10.49 -4.11 7.85
N ARG A 33 9.63 -5.08 8.18
CA ARG A 33 8.94 -5.91 7.17
C ARG A 33 7.82 -5.11 6.48
N ALA A 34 7.05 -4.35 7.24
CA ALA A 34 6.04 -3.44 6.69
C ALA A 34 6.68 -2.34 5.82
N MET A 35 7.82 -1.78 6.26
CA MET A 35 8.58 -0.82 5.45
C MET A 35 9.11 -1.46 4.14
N TRP A 36 9.60 -2.70 4.20
CA TRP A 36 10.02 -3.45 3.01
C TRP A 36 8.87 -3.72 2.04
N GLU A 37 7.71 -4.16 2.53
CA GLU A 37 6.51 -4.31 1.70
C GLU A 37 6.15 -2.97 1.04
N CYS A 38 6.09 -1.88 1.80
CA CYS A 38 5.77 -0.55 1.29
C CYS A 38 6.73 -0.13 0.17
N LEU A 39 8.04 -0.24 0.41
CA LEU A 39 9.07 0.08 -0.58
C LEU A 39 8.90 -0.71 -1.89
N MET A 40 8.58 -2.00 -1.78
CA MET A 40 8.37 -2.83 -2.97
C MET A 40 7.11 -2.45 -3.74
N LEU A 41 6.01 -2.19 -3.04
CA LEU A 41 4.75 -1.77 -3.67
C LEU A 41 4.88 -0.43 -4.40
N GLU A 42 5.63 0.52 -3.85
CA GLU A 42 5.98 1.79 -4.51
C GLU A 42 6.77 1.54 -5.81
N GLY A 43 7.72 0.60 -5.79
CA GLY A 43 8.45 0.19 -7.00
C GLY A 43 7.55 -0.40 -8.09
N PHE A 44 6.58 -1.24 -7.71
CA PHE A 44 5.61 -1.82 -8.64
C PHE A 44 4.64 -0.79 -9.23
N GLN A 45 4.55 0.41 -8.65
CA GLN A 45 3.67 1.47 -9.16
C GLN A 45 4.17 2.07 -10.49
N ALA A 46 5.43 1.89 -10.90
CA ALA A 46 5.98 2.57 -12.08
C ALA A 46 5.07 2.44 -13.33
N GLY A 47 4.52 3.57 -13.79
CA GLY A 47 3.60 3.63 -14.94
C GLY A 47 2.12 3.32 -14.65
N LEU A 48 1.74 3.14 -13.37
CA LEU A 48 0.39 2.80 -12.91
C LEU A 48 -0.11 3.80 -11.86
N SER A 49 -1.41 3.76 -11.57
CA SER A 49 -1.99 4.48 -10.42
C SER A 49 -1.75 3.72 -9.12
N TRP A 50 -1.57 4.44 -8.00
CA TRP A 50 -1.47 3.81 -6.68
C TRP A 50 -2.71 2.98 -6.32
N GLN A 51 -3.90 3.42 -6.75
CA GLN A 51 -5.14 2.67 -6.59
C GLN A 51 -5.06 1.27 -7.23
N THR A 52 -4.34 1.13 -8.36
CA THR A 52 -4.11 -0.18 -9.01
C THR A 52 -3.30 -1.09 -8.11
N ILE A 53 -2.22 -0.57 -7.52
CA ILE A 53 -1.36 -1.31 -6.60
C ILE A 53 -2.12 -1.70 -5.33
N LEU A 54 -2.83 -0.75 -4.73
CA LEU A 54 -3.57 -0.98 -3.48
C LEU A 54 -4.67 -2.05 -3.64
N ARG A 55 -5.41 -2.05 -4.77
CA ARG A 55 -6.38 -3.12 -5.10
C ARG A 55 -5.73 -4.49 -5.30
N ARG A 56 -4.46 -4.55 -5.69
CA ARG A 56 -3.70 -5.78 -5.92
C ARG A 56 -2.83 -6.19 -4.74
N ARG A 57 -2.77 -5.41 -3.66
CA ARG A 57 -1.89 -5.61 -2.49
C ARG A 57 -1.95 -7.02 -1.92
N GLU A 58 -3.15 -7.56 -1.71
CA GLU A 58 -3.33 -8.94 -1.25
C GLU A 58 -2.83 -9.99 -2.25
N GLY A 59 -2.94 -9.70 -3.55
CA GLY A 59 -2.37 -10.54 -4.60
C GLY A 59 -0.84 -10.54 -4.53
N PHE A 60 -0.23 -9.36 -4.36
CA PHE A 60 1.22 -9.24 -4.17
C PHE A 60 1.69 -9.96 -2.91
N ARG A 61 1.02 -9.80 -1.76
CA ARG A 61 1.34 -10.54 -0.53
C ARG A 61 1.39 -12.05 -0.77
N ARG A 62 0.36 -12.62 -1.41
CA ARG A 62 0.35 -14.05 -1.76
C ARG A 62 1.49 -14.45 -2.72
N ALA A 63 1.72 -13.65 -3.76
CA ALA A 63 2.75 -13.94 -4.76
C ALA A 63 4.17 -13.87 -4.18
N PHE A 64 4.42 -12.93 -3.27
CA PHE A 64 5.72 -12.65 -2.67
C PHE A 64 5.87 -13.20 -1.23
N LYS A 65 5.12 -14.26 -0.88
CA LYS A 65 5.21 -14.95 0.43
C LYS A 65 5.15 -13.97 1.63
N ASP A 66 4.14 -13.12 1.62
CA ASP A 66 3.89 -12.05 2.60
C ASP A 66 5.08 -11.10 2.78
N PHE A 67 5.83 -10.90 1.69
CA PHE A 67 7.04 -10.10 1.64
C PHE A 67 8.09 -10.51 2.70
N ASP A 68 8.16 -11.78 3.06
CA ASP A 68 9.25 -12.29 3.88
C ASP A 68 10.55 -12.27 3.05
N PRO A 69 11.53 -11.39 3.37
CA PRO A 69 12.70 -11.18 2.53
C PRO A 69 13.55 -12.45 2.40
N VAL A 70 13.58 -13.30 3.43
CA VAL A 70 14.35 -14.57 3.41
C VAL A 70 13.72 -15.58 2.45
N LYS A 71 12.39 -15.55 2.28
CA LYS A 71 11.69 -16.41 1.32
C LYS A 71 11.78 -15.86 -0.09
N VAL A 72 11.57 -14.54 -0.27
CA VAL A 72 11.64 -13.87 -1.57
C VAL A 72 13.02 -14.01 -2.20
N ALA A 73 14.09 -13.88 -1.41
CA ALA A 73 15.47 -14.05 -1.88
C ALA A 73 15.79 -15.45 -2.46
N LYS A 74 14.90 -16.44 -2.28
CA LYS A 74 15.06 -17.81 -2.77
C LYS A 74 14.21 -18.13 -4.01
N PHE A 75 13.48 -17.15 -4.56
CA PHE A 75 12.67 -17.36 -5.76
C PHE A 75 13.58 -17.67 -6.98
N THR A 76 13.07 -18.50 -7.89
CA THR A 76 13.73 -18.95 -9.13
C THR A 76 12.73 -18.97 -10.28
#